data_AF-A0A0B5BBJ8-F1
#
_entry.id   AF-A0A0B5BBJ8-F1
#
_cell.length_a   1.000
_cell.length_b   1.000
_cell.length_c   1.000
_cell.angle_alpha   90.00
_cell.angle_beta   90.00
_cell.angle_gamma   90.00
#
_symmetry.space_group_name_H-M   'P 1'
#
loop_
_entity.id
_entity.type
_entity.pdbx_description
1 polymer ?
#
loop_
_entity_poly.entity_id
_entity_poly.type
_entity_poly.pdbx_seq_one_letter_code
_entity_poly.pdbx_strand_id
1 'polypeptide(L)'
;MQNSAFNHCNLPPWVIASRHFNDNPHPLELQGVRQANRFLFQKLDGIDSSEERGEVFNDYMSVKFQLHHWQDQRTDTARRSLKNSYLRYLRGWMMDANSVEGAVLKGWVESRIGIAPTFHRVPIAGIHTDAYYAYAVDRTKGSARTNAINSQLDILYEFCQYELGRRSPGERWITLYRGTCDAGEYETVEELGKREKIVRFNNLVSFTAVEERAWEFGSTVWEIRAPLVKVFFFNDLLPNSIMKGEGEYLIVGGEYRVRRVMCTV
;
A
#
# COMPACT_ATOMS: atom_id res chain seq x y z
N MET A 1 14.34 -15.72 2.81
CA MET A 1 13.55 -14.77 3.62
C MET A 1 13.57 -15.27 5.06
N GLN A 2 14.22 -14.57 5.98
CA GLN A 2 14.07 -14.84 7.41
C GLN A 2 12.72 -14.26 7.84
N ASN A 3 11.75 -15.13 8.11
CA ASN A 3 10.41 -14.73 8.54
C ASN A 3 10.43 -14.40 10.03
N SER A 4 10.21 -13.14 10.36
CA SER A 4 10.07 -12.70 11.75
C SER A 4 8.65 -12.89 12.31
N ALA A 5 7.65 -13.13 11.47
CA ALA A 5 6.36 -12.51 11.74
C ALA A 5 5.18 -13.48 11.96
N PHE A 6 4.38 -13.13 12.97
CA PHE A 6 2.94 -13.37 12.97
C PHE A 6 2.35 -12.88 11.64
N ASN A 7 1.58 -13.73 10.97
CA ASN A 7 0.86 -13.43 9.75
C ASN A 7 -0.62 -13.30 10.11
N HIS A 8 -1.23 -12.15 9.81
CA HIS A 8 -2.67 -11.93 10.00
C HIS A 8 -3.46 -12.10 8.70
N CYS A 9 -2.81 -12.60 7.65
CA CYS A 9 -3.41 -12.94 6.38
C CYS A 9 -3.70 -14.45 6.26
N ASN A 10 -4.66 -14.80 5.42
CA ASN A 10 -5.07 -16.19 5.16
C ASN A 10 -4.03 -17.01 4.36
N LEU A 11 -2.98 -16.39 3.81
CA LEU A 11 -1.93 -17.07 3.04
C LEU A 11 -0.53 -16.77 3.57
N PRO A 12 0.44 -17.71 3.48
CA PRO A 12 1.79 -17.48 3.96
C PRO A 12 2.54 -16.35 3.24
N PRO A 13 3.43 -15.60 3.92
CA PRO A 13 4.11 -14.45 3.34
C PRO A 13 4.95 -14.77 2.09
N TRP A 14 5.62 -15.93 2.06
CA TRP A 14 6.42 -16.36 0.91
C TRP A 14 5.57 -16.71 -0.31
N VAL A 15 4.33 -17.16 -0.10
CA VAL A 15 3.38 -17.37 -1.19
C VAL A 15 2.98 -16.02 -1.75
N ILE A 16 2.54 -15.09 -0.89
CA ILE A 16 2.11 -13.75 -1.29
C ILE A 16 3.26 -13.02 -2.00
N ALA A 17 4.49 -13.08 -1.50
CA ALA A 17 5.65 -12.42 -2.10
C ALA A 17 6.13 -13.03 -3.43
N SER A 18 5.59 -14.19 -3.85
CA SER A 18 6.08 -14.90 -5.03
C SER A 18 5.45 -14.41 -6.34
N ARG A 19 6.19 -14.59 -7.44
CA ARG A 19 5.66 -14.40 -8.80
C ARG A 19 4.50 -15.36 -9.13
N HIS A 20 4.53 -16.59 -8.60
CA HIS A 20 3.50 -17.61 -8.87
C HIS A 20 2.14 -17.18 -8.33
N PHE A 21 2.11 -16.50 -7.16
CA PHE A 21 0.89 -15.89 -6.66
C PHE A 21 0.40 -14.76 -7.58
N ASN A 22 1.31 -13.98 -8.17
CA ASN A 22 0.90 -12.95 -9.13
C ASN A 22 0.28 -13.56 -10.39
N ASP A 23 0.75 -14.72 -10.85
CA ASP A 23 0.22 -15.41 -12.02
C ASP A 23 -1.15 -16.08 -11.76
N ASN A 24 -1.44 -16.44 -10.51
CA ASN A 24 -2.73 -16.99 -10.10
C ASN A 24 -3.12 -16.49 -8.69
N PRO A 25 -3.63 -15.25 -8.60
CA PRO A 25 -3.94 -14.65 -7.32
C PRO A 25 -5.17 -15.28 -6.71
N HIS A 26 -5.09 -15.47 -5.40
CA HIS A 26 -6.18 -15.93 -4.55
C HIS A 26 -6.65 -14.79 -3.66
N PRO A 27 -7.91 -14.80 -3.18
CA PRO A 27 -8.39 -13.79 -2.23
C PRO A 27 -7.46 -13.66 -1.02
N LEU A 28 -7.06 -12.44 -0.71
CA LEU A 28 -6.32 -12.10 0.50
C LEU A 28 -7.29 -11.50 1.52
N GLU A 29 -7.37 -12.12 2.69
CA GLU A 29 -8.22 -11.65 3.78
C GLU A 29 -7.36 -11.33 5.00
N LEU A 30 -7.58 -10.16 5.59
CA LEU A 30 -7.06 -9.83 6.91
C LEU A 30 -8.01 -10.37 7.97
N GLN A 31 -7.49 -11.27 8.81
CA GLN A 31 -8.29 -12.02 9.77
C GLN A 31 -9.14 -11.11 10.67
N GLY A 32 -10.46 -11.29 10.61
CA GLY A 32 -11.42 -10.64 11.51
C GLY A 32 -11.75 -9.17 11.21
N VAL A 33 -11.09 -8.54 10.22
CA VAL A 33 -11.31 -7.11 9.93
C VAL A 33 -12.71 -6.87 9.40
N ARG A 34 -13.14 -7.60 8.37
CA ARG A 34 -14.52 -7.47 7.82
C ARG A 34 -15.58 -7.79 8.87
N GLN A 35 -15.39 -8.85 9.63
CA GLN A 35 -16.35 -9.29 10.66
C GLN A 35 -16.53 -8.23 11.77
N ALA A 36 -15.42 -7.64 12.24
CA ALA A 36 -15.43 -6.57 13.25
C ALA A 36 -16.04 -5.26 12.73
N ASN A 37 -16.08 -5.07 11.40
CA ASN A 37 -16.58 -3.87 10.73
C ASN A 37 -17.82 -4.16 9.88
N ARG A 38 -18.54 -5.27 10.12
CA ARG A 38 -19.65 -5.74 9.27
C ARG A 38 -20.72 -4.68 8.99
N PHE A 39 -21.03 -3.83 9.97
CA PHE A 39 -22.04 -2.78 9.83
C PHE A 39 -21.62 -1.67 8.85
N LEU A 40 -20.32 -1.40 8.73
CA LEU A 40 -19.81 -0.50 7.70
C LEU A 40 -20.09 -1.11 6.32
N PHE A 41 -19.61 -2.33 6.08
CA PHE A 41 -19.74 -2.97 4.76
C PHE A 41 -21.21 -3.20 4.36
N GLN A 42 -22.06 -3.64 5.30
CA GLN A 42 -23.51 -3.75 5.07
C GLN A 42 -24.16 -2.41 4.69
N LYS A 43 -23.73 -1.31 5.30
CA LYS A 43 -24.20 0.03 4.93
C LYS A 43 -23.73 0.41 3.52
N LEU A 44 -22.47 0.12 3.20
CA LEU A 44 -21.89 0.40 1.88
C LEU A 44 -22.55 -0.41 0.75
N ASP A 45 -23.08 -1.61 1.03
CA ASP A 45 -23.75 -2.45 0.03
C ASP A 45 -24.95 -1.74 -0.62
N GLY A 46 -25.69 -0.97 0.17
CA GLY A 46 -26.88 -0.23 -0.26
C GLY A 46 -26.61 1.14 -0.91
N ILE A 47 -25.36 1.48 -1.20
CA ILE A 47 -24.97 2.77 -1.78
C ILE A 47 -24.35 2.55 -3.17
N ASP A 48 -24.94 3.14 -4.21
CA ASP A 48 -24.49 2.96 -5.59
C ASP A 48 -23.34 3.89 -5.98
N SER A 49 -23.33 5.14 -5.51
CA SER A 49 -22.25 6.11 -5.81
C SER A 49 -20.96 5.75 -5.08
N SER A 50 -19.84 5.70 -5.82
CA SER A 50 -18.50 5.54 -5.24
C SER A 50 -18.12 6.70 -4.31
N GLU A 51 -18.55 7.91 -4.66
CA GLU A 51 -18.27 9.13 -3.93
C GLU A 51 -18.97 9.07 -2.57
N GLU A 52 -20.27 8.76 -2.56
CA GLU A 52 -21.08 8.63 -1.34
C GLU A 52 -20.55 7.50 -0.43
N ARG A 53 -20.13 6.37 -1.00
CA ARG A 53 -19.47 5.29 -0.23
C ARG A 53 -18.19 5.78 0.43
N GLY A 54 -17.39 6.56 -0.28
CA GLY A 54 -16.17 7.16 0.26
C GLY A 54 -16.44 8.18 1.38
N GLU A 55 -17.52 8.95 1.31
CA GLU A 55 -17.96 9.84 2.38
C GLU A 55 -18.38 9.05 3.62
N VAL A 56 -19.25 8.04 3.46
CA VAL A 56 -19.69 7.17 4.56
C VAL A 56 -18.51 6.42 5.20
N PHE A 57 -17.54 5.98 4.40
CA PHE A 57 -16.31 5.38 4.90
C PHE A 57 -15.51 6.38 5.75
N ASN A 58 -15.31 7.61 5.27
CA ASN A 58 -14.59 8.65 6.01
C ASN A 58 -15.26 8.97 7.34
N ASP A 59 -16.58 9.12 7.35
CA ASP A 59 -17.35 9.37 8.56
C ASP A 59 -17.22 8.21 9.56
N TYR A 60 -17.32 6.97 9.08
CA TYR A 60 -17.13 5.79 9.91
C TYR A 60 -15.75 5.75 10.56
N MET A 61 -14.69 5.98 9.77
CA MET A 61 -13.32 6.03 10.26
C MET A 61 -13.15 7.14 11.30
N SER A 62 -13.78 8.28 11.06
CA SER A 62 -13.69 9.42 11.95
C SER A 62 -14.36 9.19 13.31
N VAL A 63 -15.56 8.60 13.31
CA VAL A 63 -16.26 8.23 14.55
C VAL A 63 -15.50 7.11 15.28
N LYS A 64 -15.13 6.03 14.57
CA LYS A 64 -14.51 4.85 15.18
C LYS A 64 -13.19 5.15 15.88
N PHE A 65 -12.36 6.01 15.27
CA PHE A 65 -11.05 6.35 15.80
C PHE A 65 -11.02 7.73 16.47
N GLN A 66 -12.19 8.32 16.74
CA GLN A 66 -12.33 9.63 17.37
C GLN A 66 -11.52 10.72 16.67
N LEU A 67 -11.44 10.67 15.34
CA LEU A 67 -10.70 11.63 14.54
C LEU A 67 -11.33 13.04 14.55
N HIS A 68 -12.45 13.25 15.24
CA HIS A 68 -13.08 14.56 15.49
C HIS A 68 -12.86 15.15 16.90
N HIS A 69 -12.44 14.37 17.92
CA HIS A 69 -12.41 14.78 19.35
C HIS A 69 -11.24 15.71 19.76
N TRP A 70 -10.80 16.58 18.85
CA TRP A 70 -9.61 17.42 19.04
C TRP A 70 -9.93 18.88 19.26
N GLN A 71 -11.20 19.27 19.02
CA GLN A 71 -11.68 20.62 19.30
C GLN A 71 -11.76 20.91 20.81
N ASP A 72 -11.92 19.87 21.65
CA ASP A 72 -12.03 19.99 23.11
C ASP A 72 -10.67 19.99 23.85
N GLN A 73 -9.54 19.82 23.16
CA GLN A 73 -8.21 19.76 23.78
C GLN A 73 -7.43 21.07 23.62
N ARG A 74 -7.01 21.67 24.75
CA ARG A 74 -6.50 23.04 24.88
C ARG A 74 -5.07 23.33 24.38
N THR A 75 -4.39 22.39 23.73
CA THR A 75 -2.98 22.58 23.28
C THR A 75 -2.87 22.77 21.77
N ASP A 76 -2.02 23.69 21.31
CA ASP A 76 -1.83 23.99 19.88
C ASP A 76 -1.27 22.82 19.05
N THR A 77 -0.66 21.83 19.72
CA THR A 77 -0.25 20.55 19.12
C THR A 77 -1.43 19.64 18.78
N ALA A 78 -2.58 19.77 19.46
CA ALA A 78 -3.77 18.94 19.28
C ALA A 78 -4.70 19.43 18.16
N ARG A 79 -4.75 20.75 17.87
CA ARG A 79 -5.52 21.35 16.75
C ARG A 79 -5.11 20.85 15.35
N ARG A 80 -3.98 20.16 15.26
CA ARG A 80 -3.41 19.65 14.02
C ARG A 80 -4.01 18.32 13.55
N SER A 81 -5.02 17.75 14.20
CA SER A 81 -5.37 16.32 14.11
C SER A 81 -5.93 15.74 12.81
N LEU A 82 -6.29 16.55 11.82
CA LEU A 82 -6.34 16.08 10.42
C LEU A 82 -4.94 15.59 9.93
N LYS A 83 -3.88 15.91 10.68
CA LYS A 83 -2.51 15.40 10.61
C LYS A 83 -2.26 14.13 11.44
N ASN A 84 -3.24 13.43 12.01
CA ASN A 84 -2.97 12.16 12.72
C ASN A 84 -3.91 11.01 12.30
N SER A 85 -4.57 11.09 11.14
CA SER A 85 -5.30 9.96 10.54
C SER A 85 -4.41 9.20 9.56
N TYR A 86 -4.88 8.04 9.10
CA TYR A 86 -4.27 7.27 8.01
C TYR A 86 -3.93 8.13 6.77
N LEU A 87 -4.71 9.20 6.50
CA LEU A 87 -4.46 10.14 5.40
C LEU A 87 -3.09 10.82 5.51
N ARG A 88 -2.60 11.13 6.72
CA ARG A 88 -1.25 11.66 6.89
C ARG A 88 -0.19 10.68 6.38
N TYR A 89 -0.38 9.39 6.65
CA TYR A 89 0.60 8.38 6.27
C TYR A 89 0.63 8.19 4.75
N LEU A 90 -0.54 8.21 4.11
CA LEU A 90 -0.63 8.23 2.64
C LEU A 90 0.05 9.47 2.05
N ARG A 91 -0.19 10.67 2.61
CA ARG A 91 0.52 11.89 2.18
C ARG A 91 2.02 11.79 2.37
N GLY A 92 2.46 11.30 3.53
CA GLY A 92 3.89 11.15 3.82
C GLY A 92 4.57 10.17 2.88
N TRP A 93 3.87 9.11 2.47
CA TRP A 93 4.35 8.18 1.44
C TRP A 93 4.56 8.84 0.09
N MET A 94 3.58 9.62 -0.37
CA MET A 94 3.64 10.34 -1.65
C MET A 94 4.80 11.35 -1.68
N MET A 95 5.11 11.98 -0.55
CA MET A 95 6.23 12.91 -0.46
C MET A 95 7.59 12.22 -0.39
N ASP A 96 7.71 11.19 0.46
CA ASP A 96 8.93 10.40 0.62
C ASP A 96 8.62 9.02 1.22
N ALA A 97 8.81 7.96 0.43
CA ALA A 97 8.66 6.58 0.88
C ALA A 97 9.70 6.14 1.96
N ASN A 98 10.73 6.95 2.20
CA ASN A 98 11.74 6.78 3.26
C ASN A 98 11.48 7.70 4.49
N SER A 99 10.32 8.35 4.55
CA SER A 99 9.85 9.09 5.71
C SER A 99 9.43 8.18 6.86
N VAL A 100 9.20 8.79 8.03
CA VAL A 100 8.62 8.10 9.20
C VAL A 100 7.25 7.51 8.87
N GLU A 101 6.44 8.23 8.09
CA GLU A 101 5.16 7.77 7.59
C GLU A 101 5.32 6.54 6.67
N GLY A 102 6.31 6.55 5.79
CA GLY A 102 6.63 5.41 4.94
C GLY A 102 7.13 4.20 5.71
N ALA A 103 7.86 4.40 6.81
CA ALA A 103 8.25 3.32 7.71
C ALA A 103 7.03 2.63 8.34
N VAL A 104 5.99 3.39 8.70
CA VAL A 104 4.75 2.84 9.26
C VAL A 104 3.97 2.04 8.22
N LEU A 105 3.83 2.52 6.98
CA LEU A 105 3.15 1.76 5.92
C LEU A 105 3.90 0.46 5.57
N LYS A 106 5.22 0.50 5.44
CA LYS A 106 6.06 -0.71 5.28
C LYS A 106 5.88 -1.66 6.47
N GLY A 107 5.77 -1.12 7.68
CA GLY A 107 5.53 -1.88 8.90
C GLY A 107 4.15 -2.52 8.97
N TRP A 108 3.15 -1.89 8.37
CA TRP A 108 1.84 -2.50 8.21
C TRP A 108 1.92 -3.74 7.31
N VAL A 109 2.59 -3.65 6.15
CA VAL A 109 2.79 -4.82 5.28
C VAL A 109 3.56 -5.92 6.00
N GLU A 110 4.65 -5.58 6.67
CA GLU A 110 5.44 -6.54 7.43
C GLU A 110 4.61 -7.23 8.53
N SER A 111 3.77 -6.50 9.25
CA SER A 111 2.99 -7.06 10.36
C SER A 111 1.73 -7.81 9.95
N ARG A 112 1.10 -7.47 8.82
CA ARG A 112 -0.16 -8.09 8.37
C ARG A 112 0.08 -9.20 7.38
N ILE A 113 0.93 -8.92 6.39
CA ILE A 113 1.22 -9.79 5.25
C ILE A 113 2.48 -10.63 5.52
N GLY A 114 3.34 -10.20 6.46
CA GLY A 114 4.56 -10.90 6.84
C GLY A 114 5.75 -10.67 5.91
N ILE A 115 5.66 -9.71 4.99
CA ILE A 115 6.74 -9.37 4.04
C ILE A 115 7.59 -8.24 4.61
N ALA A 116 8.81 -8.55 5.02
CA ALA A 116 9.77 -7.57 5.54
C ALA A 116 10.23 -6.59 4.43
N PRO A 117 10.50 -5.31 4.77
CA PRO A 117 11.02 -4.36 3.81
C PRO A 117 12.47 -4.69 3.41
N THR A 118 12.79 -4.49 2.14
CA THR A 118 14.16 -4.62 1.60
C THR A 118 14.90 -3.28 1.54
N PHE A 119 14.20 -2.16 1.76
CA PHE A 119 14.80 -0.83 1.68
C PHE A 119 14.07 0.22 2.54
N HIS A 120 14.83 1.01 3.30
CA HIS A 120 14.35 2.23 3.95
C HIS A 120 15.54 3.15 4.23
N ARG A 121 15.70 4.22 3.43
CA ARG A 121 16.90 5.07 3.31
C ARG A 121 18.17 4.34 2.83
N VAL A 122 18.38 3.12 3.31
CA VAL A 122 19.46 2.21 2.93
C VAL A 122 18.87 0.81 2.68
N PRO A 123 19.58 -0.05 1.91
CA PRO A 123 19.20 -1.44 1.74
C PRO A 123 19.16 -2.20 3.07
N ILE A 124 18.13 -3.04 3.24
CA ILE A 124 17.93 -3.87 4.42
C ILE A 124 18.15 -5.33 4.02
N ALA A 125 19.30 -5.89 4.38
CA ALA A 125 19.65 -7.28 4.06
C ALA A 125 18.93 -8.31 4.95
N GLY A 126 18.46 -7.90 6.13
CA GLY A 126 17.74 -8.79 7.05
C GLY A 126 17.35 -8.12 8.37
N ILE A 127 16.52 -8.82 9.16
CA ILE A 127 15.91 -8.29 10.39
C ILE A 127 16.92 -8.05 11.53
N HIS A 128 18.11 -8.62 11.44
CA HIS A 128 19.18 -8.45 12.43
C HIS A 128 20.20 -7.37 12.06
N THR A 129 19.94 -6.60 11.01
CA THR A 129 20.87 -5.56 10.52
C THR A 129 20.59 -4.20 11.17
N ASP A 130 21.62 -3.35 11.26
CA ASP A 130 21.47 -1.96 11.72
C ASP A 130 20.51 -1.16 10.84
N ALA A 131 20.46 -1.46 9.54
CA ALA A 131 19.50 -0.89 8.59
C ALA A 131 18.06 -1.21 9.01
N TYR A 132 17.78 -2.46 9.40
CA TYR A 132 16.47 -2.84 9.94
C TYR A 132 16.16 -2.15 11.26
N TYR A 133 17.14 -2.04 12.16
CA TYR A 133 16.96 -1.31 13.42
C TYR A 133 16.60 0.15 13.19
N ALA A 134 17.30 0.85 12.30
CA ALA A 134 17.00 2.24 11.94
C ALA A 134 15.58 2.40 11.38
N TYR A 135 15.16 1.50 10.49
CA TYR A 135 13.80 1.40 10.01
C TYR A 135 12.78 1.18 11.14
N ALA A 136 13.06 0.24 12.05
CA ALA A 136 12.18 -0.10 13.16
C ALA A 136 12.00 1.07 14.14
N VAL A 137 13.05 1.88 14.35
CA VAL A 137 13.00 3.12 15.14
C VAL A 137 12.03 4.12 14.51
N ASP A 138 12.12 4.36 13.20
CA ASP A 138 11.23 5.29 12.51
C ASP A 138 9.78 4.78 12.47
N ARG A 139 9.58 3.47 12.23
CA ARG A 139 8.27 2.83 12.34
C ARG A 139 7.65 3.02 13.74
N THR A 140 8.44 2.86 14.79
CA THR A 140 7.98 3.02 16.19
C THR A 140 7.63 4.48 16.48
N LYS A 141 8.50 5.42 16.08
CA LYS A 141 8.25 6.87 16.21
C LYS A 141 6.98 7.30 15.48
N GLY A 142 6.75 6.75 14.28
CA GLY A 142 5.56 7.03 13.49
C GLY A 142 4.30 6.47 14.13
N SER A 143 4.34 5.22 14.58
CA SER A 143 3.18 4.54 15.16
C SER A 143 2.72 5.17 16.48
N ALA A 144 3.66 5.67 17.29
CA ALA A 144 3.35 6.35 18.55
C ALA A 144 2.57 7.67 18.39
N ARG A 145 2.50 8.23 17.17
CA ARG A 145 1.84 9.53 16.90
C ARG A 145 0.36 9.43 16.59
N THR A 146 -0.13 8.22 16.29
CA THR A 146 -1.52 8.00 15.88
C THR A 146 -2.11 6.80 16.61
N ASN A 147 -3.27 7.03 17.23
CA ASN A 147 -4.01 5.96 17.89
C ASN A 147 -4.46 4.91 16.87
N ALA A 148 -4.18 3.64 17.18
CA ALA A 148 -4.63 2.47 16.42
C ALA A 148 -4.36 2.57 14.91
N ILE A 149 -3.24 3.18 14.49
CA ILE A 149 -2.92 3.39 13.06
C ILE A 149 -3.04 2.09 12.26
N ASN A 150 -2.54 1.00 12.81
CA ASN A 150 -2.61 -0.28 12.17
C ASN A 150 -4.06 -0.74 11.89
N SER A 151 -4.97 -0.61 12.85
CA SER A 151 -6.39 -0.90 12.65
C SER A 151 -7.06 0.07 11.67
N GLN A 152 -6.59 1.32 11.58
CA GLN A 152 -7.05 2.24 10.54
C GLN A 152 -6.65 1.74 9.14
N LEU A 153 -5.40 1.32 8.98
CA LEU A 153 -4.87 0.79 7.72
C LEU A 153 -5.50 -0.57 7.36
N ASP A 154 -5.82 -1.41 8.35
CA ASP A 154 -6.55 -2.68 8.16
C ASP A 154 -7.92 -2.43 7.50
N ILE A 155 -8.69 -1.46 8.02
CA ILE A 155 -10.03 -1.12 7.49
C ILE A 155 -9.90 -0.41 6.13
N LEU A 156 -8.88 0.44 5.95
CA LEU A 156 -8.60 1.09 4.67
C LEU A 156 -8.32 0.06 3.57
N TYR A 157 -7.47 -0.94 3.86
CA TYR A 157 -7.18 -2.02 2.92
C TYR A 157 -8.46 -2.79 2.56
N GLU A 158 -9.27 -3.18 3.54
CA GLU A 158 -10.52 -3.91 3.26
C GLU A 158 -11.55 -3.07 2.48
N PHE A 159 -11.60 -1.76 2.71
CA PHE A 159 -12.41 -0.84 1.91
C PHE A 159 -11.89 -0.71 0.48
N CYS A 160 -10.57 -0.64 0.29
CA CYS A 160 -9.94 -0.68 -1.04
C CYS A 160 -10.33 -1.96 -1.79
N GLN A 161 -10.22 -3.12 -1.14
CA GLN A 161 -10.61 -4.40 -1.73
C GLN A 161 -12.11 -4.48 -2.05
N TYR A 162 -12.96 -3.90 -1.19
CA TYR A 162 -14.41 -3.79 -1.44
C TYR A 162 -14.71 -2.95 -2.70
N GLU A 163 -14.08 -1.78 -2.84
CA GLU A 163 -14.27 -0.92 -4.00
C GLU A 163 -13.75 -1.55 -5.30
N LEU A 164 -12.57 -2.18 -5.28
CA LEU A 164 -12.03 -2.87 -6.45
C LEU A 164 -12.96 -4.01 -6.91
N GLY A 165 -13.53 -4.77 -5.97
CA GLY A 165 -14.50 -5.83 -6.28
C GLY A 165 -15.78 -5.31 -6.93
N ARG A 166 -16.24 -4.10 -6.58
CA ARG A 166 -17.42 -3.48 -7.20
C ARG A 166 -17.11 -2.81 -8.55
N ARG A 167 -15.96 -2.17 -8.68
CA ARG A 167 -15.57 -1.43 -9.90
C ARG A 167 -15.13 -2.37 -11.03
N SER A 168 -14.53 -3.50 -10.69
CA SER A 168 -14.02 -4.47 -11.68
C SER A 168 -14.46 -5.91 -11.36
N PRO A 169 -15.76 -6.23 -11.45
CA PRO A 169 -16.25 -7.57 -11.12
C PRO A 169 -15.61 -8.65 -12.00
N GLY A 170 -15.06 -9.69 -11.40
CA GLY A 170 -14.44 -10.82 -12.09
C GLY A 170 -13.00 -10.58 -12.56
N GLU A 171 -12.52 -9.33 -12.53
CA GLU A 171 -11.12 -9.04 -12.78
C GLU A 171 -10.25 -9.47 -11.59
N ARG A 172 -9.08 -10.01 -11.88
CA ARG A 172 -8.10 -10.42 -10.85
C ARG A 172 -6.80 -9.64 -10.92
N TRP A 173 -6.60 -8.86 -11.98
CA TRP A 173 -5.36 -8.12 -12.23
C TRP A 173 -5.64 -6.71 -12.73
N ILE A 174 -4.62 -5.87 -12.58
CA ILE A 174 -4.54 -4.55 -13.19
C ILE A 174 -3.15 -4.37 -13.80
N THR A 175 -3.09 -3.75 -14.97
CA THR A 175 -1.82 -3.36 -15.61
C THR A 175 -1.37 -2.03 -15.01
N LEU A 176 -0.14 -1.98 -14.53
CA LEU A 176 0.44 -0.80 -13.90
C LEU A 176 1.87 -0.57 -14.40
N TYR A 177 2.31 0.69 -14.30
CA TYR A 177 3.59 1.16 -14.79
C TYR A 177 4.40 1.80 -13.67
N ARG A 178 5.72 1.68 -13.74
CA ARG A 178 6.65 2.37 -12.84
C ARG A 178 7.86 2.86 -13.60
N GLY A 179 8.10 4.16 -13.51
CA GLY A 179 9.36 4.79 -13.92
C GLY A 179 10.43 4.58 -12.87
N THR A 180 11.66 4.37 -13.32
CA THR A 180 12.84 4.35 -12.47
C THR A 180 14.06 4.89 -13.21
N CYS A 181 14.85 5.71 -12.51
CA CYS A 181 16.15 6.18 -12.99
C CYS A 181 17.23 5.07 -12.88
N ASP A 182 17.19 4.29 -11.80
CA ASP A 182 18.24 3.33 -11.44
C ASP A 182 17.72 1.89 -11.44
N ALA A 183 17.40 1.40 -12.63
CA ALA A 183 16.91 0.04 -12.85
C ALA A 183 17.85 -1.08 -12.31
N GLY A 184 19.13 -0.75 -12.08
CA GLY A 184 20.16 -1.64 -11.52
C GLY A 184 20.17 -1.74 -9.99
N GLU A 185 19.53 -0.81 -9.27
CA GLU A 185 19.43 -0.89 -7.80
C GLU A 185 18.41 -1.94 -7.33
N TYR A 186 17.50 -2.34 -8.21
CA TYR A 186 16.53 -3.39 -7.90
C TYR A 186 17.18 -4.77 -8.01
N GLU A 187 16.92 -5.61 -7.01
CA GLU A 187 17.31 -7.01 -7.03
C GLU A 187 16.61 -7.72 -8.20
N THR A 188 17.40 -8.15 -9.18
CA THR A 188 16.92 -8.98 -10.29
C THR A 188 17.06 -10.44 -9.88
N VAL A 189 15.92 -11.12 -9.75
CA VAL A 189 15.84 -12.52 -9.31
C VAL A 189 16.14 -13.47 -10.47
N GLU A 190 15.63 -13.13 -11.66
CA GLU A 190 15.76 -13.96 -12.87
C GLU A 190 15.62 -13.09 -14.12
N GLU A 191 16.45 -13.30 -15.14
CA GLU A 191 16.26 -12.72 -16.46
C GLU A 191 15.50 -13.71 -17.34
N LEU A 192 14.33 -13.30 -17.85
CA LEU A 192 13.48 -14.14 -18.70
C LEU A 192 13.70 -13.88 -20.20
N GLY A 193 14.29 -12.73 -20.54
CA GLY A 193 14.65 -12.36 -21.90
C GLY A 193 15.14 -10.92 -21.98
N LYS A 194 15.33 -10.41 -23.20
CA LYS A 194 15.91 -9.06 -23.43
C LYS A 194 15.13 -7.91 -22.79
N ARG A 195 13.82 -8.08 -22.56
CA ARG A 195 12.92 -7.04 -22.03
C ARG A 195 12.08 -7.53 -20.85
N GLU A 196 12.24 -8.78 -20.44
CA GLU A 196 11.45 -9.38 -19.37
C GLU A 196 12.38 -9.93 -18.31
N LYS A 197 12.08 -9.58 -17.06
CA LYS A 197 12.82 -10.09 -15.91
C LYS A 197 11.91 -10.18 -14.69
N ILE A 198 12.33 -10.94 -13.70
CA ILE A 198 11.72 -10.98 -12.38
C ILE A 198 12.51 -10.02 -11.49
N VAL A 199 11.84 -9.00 -10.97
CA VAL A 199 12.40 -8.04 -10.04
C VAL A 199 11.76 -8.22 -8.67
N ARG A 200 12.56 -8.15 -7.61
CA ARG A 200 12.04 -8.04 -6.25
C ARG A 200 11.87 -6.57 -5.88
N PHE A 201 10.62 -6.18 -5.72
CA PHE A 201 10.24 -4.89 -5.18
C PHE A 201 10.26 -4.91 -3.65
N ASN A 202 10.46 -3.74 -3.05
CA ASN A 202 10.29 -3.54 -1.61
C ASN A 202 8.88 -3.94 -1.17
N ASN A 203 8.63 -4.17 0.11
CA ASN A 203 7.36 -4.72 0.58
C ASN A 203 6.13 -3.83 0.26
N LEU A 204 6.32 -2.54 0.04
CA LEU A 204 5.32 -1.61 -0.47
C LEU A 204 5.97 -0.70 -1.53
N VAL A 205 5.30 -0.51 -2.67
CA VAL A 205 5.83 0.28 -3.80
C VAL A 205 4.70 1.01 -4.53
N SER A 206 4.97 2.23 -5.02
CA SER A 206 4.04 2.99 -5.86
C SER A 206 4.14 2.60 -7.34
N PHE A 207 3.01 2.56 -8.02
CA PHE A 207 2.87 2.42 -9.46
C PHE A 207 1.82 3.41 -9.97
N THR A 208 1.72 3.58 -11.28
CA THR A 208 0.67 4.37 -11.93
C THR A 208 -0.07 3.52 -12.97
N ALA A 209 -1.38 3.75 -13.15
CA ALA A 209 -2.15 3.14 -14.24
C ALA A 209 -1.91 3.81 -15.61
N VAL A 210 -1.22 4.96 -15.64
CA VAL A 210 -0.96 5.74 -16.85
C VAL A 210 0.51 5.59 -17.26
N GLU A 211 0.76 5.01 -18.43
CA GLU A 211 2.12 4.81 -18.94
C GLU A 211 2.91 6.12 -19.09
N GLU A 212 2.29 7.14 -19.69
CA GLU A 212 2.93 8.45 -19.92
C GLU A 212 3.46 9.06 -18.62
N ARG A 213 2.71 8.91 -17.52
CA ARG A 213 3.13 9.37 -16.19
C ARG A 213 4.35 8.61 -15.69
N ALA A 214 4.48 7.32 -16.00
CA ALA A 214 5.65 6.56 -15.59
C ALA A 214 6.95 7.10 -16.22
N TRP A 215 6.89 7.67 -17.43
CA TRP A 215 8.05 8.29 -18.07
C TRP A 215 8.51 9.59 -17.38
N GLU A 216 7.65 10.26 -16.61
CA GLU A 216 8.02 11.44 -15.81
C GLU A 216 8.99 11.08 -14.67
N PHE A 217 9.01 9.82 -14.24
CA PHE A 217 9.75 9.35 -13.07
C PHE A 217 11.05 8.59 -13.39
N GLY A 218 11.45 8.49 -14.66
CA GLY A 218 12.76 7.92 -14.99
C GLY A 218 12.98 7.53 -16.45
N SER A 219 14.22 7.13 -16.73
CA SER A 219 14.68 6.72 -18.07
C SER A 219 14.26 5.30 -18.46
N THR A 220 13.79 4.50 -17.48
CA THR A 220 13.28 3.15 -17.70
C THR A 220 11.89 3.01 -17.13
N VAL A 221 10.95 2.59 -17.95
CA VAL A 221 9.59 2.25 -17.53
C VAL A 221 9.40 0.74 -17.55
N TRP A 222 8.83 0.23 -16.46
CA TRP A 222 8.39 -1.15 -16.33
C TRP A 222 6.88 -1.24 -16.29
N GLU A 223 6.34 -2.14 -17.10
CA GLU A 223 4.96 -2.60 -16.98
C GLU A 223 4.91 -3.87 -16.12
N ILE A 224 3.91 -3.94 -15.26
CA ILE A 224 3.57 -5.13 -14.47
C ILE A 224 2.09 -5.46 -14.60
N ARG A 225 1.78 -6.74 -14.40
CA ARG A 225 0.43 -7.22 -14.15
C ARG A 225 0.27 -7.48 -12.65
N ALA A 226 -0.30 -6.53 -11.93
CA ALA A 226 -0.46 -6.61 -10.47
C ALA A 226 -1.78 -7.28 -10.09
N PRO A 227 -1.79 -8.23 -9.14
CA PRO A 227 -3.04 -8.71 -8.56
C PRO A 227 -3.83 -7.60 -7.85
N LEU A 228 -5.14 -7.52 -8.07
CA LEU A 228 -6.00 -6.54 -7.37
C LEU A 228 -5.93 -6.70 -5.84
N VAL A 229 -5.83 -7.94 -5.38
CA VAL A 229 -5.68 -8.28 -3.96
C VAL A 229 -4.38 -7.75 -3.33
N LYS A 230 -3.39 -7.35 -4.13
CA LYS A 230 -2.16 -6.71 -3.63
C LYS A 230 -2.23 -5.19 -3.63
N VAL A 231 -3.32 -4.58 -4.10
CA VAL A 231 -3.51 -3.14 -4.05
C VAL A 231 -3.79 -2.74 -2.61
N PHE A 232 -2.84 -2.04 -1.99
CA PHE A 232 -3.03 -1.48 -0.66
C PHE A 232 -3.95 -0.25 -0.69
N PHE A 233 -3.72 0.65 -1.64
CA PHE A 233 -4.48 1.90 -1.82
C PHE A 233 -4.36 2.40 -3.26
N PHE A 234 -5.35 3.16 -3.74
CA PHE A 234 -5.29 3.87 -5.02
C PHE A 234 -5.98 5.23 -4.93
N ASN A 235 -5.55 6.20 -5.73
CA ASN A 235 -5.95 7.61 -5.56
C ASN A 235 -7.44 7.88 -5.78
N ASP A 236 -8.13 7.13 -6.63
CA ASP A 236 -9.57 7.34 -6.89
C ASP A 236 -10.50 6.66 -5.86
N LEU A 237 -9.94 6.23 -4.71
CA LEU A 237 -10.70 5.54 -3.66
C LEU A 237 -11.54 6.49 -2.80
N LEU A 238 -11.07 7.73 -2.57
CA LEU A 238 -11.71 8.68 -1.66
C LEU A 238 -12.15 9.97 -2.39
N PRO A 239 -13.34 10.52 -2.09
CA PRO A 239 -13.93 11.67 -2.80
C PRO A 239 -13.09 12.95 -2.70
N ASN A 240 -12.29 13.08 -1.64
CA ASN A 240 -11.31 14.14 -1.40
C ASN A 240 -9.87 13.60 -1.40
N SER A 241 -9.59 12.58 -2.21
CA SER A 241 -8.23 12.09 -2.36
C SER A 241 -7.32 13.25 -2.72
N ILE A 242 -6.16 13.26 -2.07
CA ILE A 242 -5.34 14.46 -1.87
C ILE A 242 -4.78 15.01 -3.18
N MET A 243 -4.86 14.23 -4.27
CA MET A 243 -4.65 14.69 -5.64
C MET A 243 -5.63 13.98 -6.57
N LYS A 244 -6.59 14.72 -7.15
CA LYS A 244 -7.28 14.31 -8.36
C LYS A 244 -6.29 14.49 -9.51
N GLY A 245 -5.63 13.44 -10.00
CA GLY A 245 -4.84 13.57 -11.23
C GLY A 245 -3.70 12.59 -11.47
N GLU A 246 -3.30 11.81 -10.46
CA GLU A 246 -2.24 10.83 -10.62
C GLU A 246 -2.87 9.48 -10.32
N GLY A 247 -3.06 8.64 -11.34
CA GLY A 247 -3.63 7.29 -11.19
C GLY A 247 -2.71 6.35 -10.44
N GLU A 248 -2.27 6.74 -9.24
CA GLU A 248 -1.30 6.03 -8.43
C GLU A 248 -1.95 4.89 -7.65
N TYR A 249 -1.17 3.82 -7.54
CA TYR A 249 -1.49 2.60 -6.82
C TYR A 249 -0.34 2.28 -5.89
N LEU A 250 -0.62 2.13 -4.60
CA LEU A 250 0.30 1.53 -3.65
C LEU A 250 0.08 0.02 -3.66
N ILE A 251 1.11 -0.73 -4.01
CA ILE A 251 1.06 -2.17 -4.22
C ILE A 251 1.95 -2.88 -3.21
N VAL A 252 1.43 -3.95 -2.59
CA VAL A 252 2.22 -4.90 -1.81
C VAL A 252 3.23 -5.59 -2.72
N GLY A 253 4.50 -5.46 -2.40
CA GLY A 253 5.59 -5.89 -3.25
C GLY A 253 5.91 -7.38 -3.19
N GLY A 254 7.19 -7.70 -3.26
CA GLY A 254 7.70 -9.04 -3.54
C GLY A 254 8.19 -9.17 -4.99
N GLU A 255 8.16 -10.38 -5.50
CA GLU A 255 8.66 -10.72 -6.84
C GLU A 255 7.61 -10.45 -7.90
N TYR A 256 7.97 -9.66 -8.91
CA TYR A 256 7.09 -9.34 -10.03
C TYR A 256 7.80 -9.59 -11.34
N ARG A 257 7.06 -10.13 -12.31
CA ARG A 257 7.47 -10.07 -13.71
C ARG A 257 7.30 -8.64 -14.20
N VAL A 258 8.40 -8.04 -14.63
CA VAL A 258 8.42 -6.72 -15.23
C VAL A 258 8.74 -6.85 -16.71
N ARG A 259 8.02 -6.07 -17.53
CA ARG A 259 8.31 -5.91 -18.96
C ARG A 259 8.80 -4.48 -19.19
N ARG A 260 9.98 -4.34 -19.78
CA ARG A 260 10.50 -3.03 -20.15
C ARG A 260 9.68 -2.46 -21.31
N VAL A 261 9.11 -1.29 -21.08
CA VAL A 261 8.41 -0.52 -22.11
C VAL A 261 9.45 0.23 -22.94
N MET A 262 9.28 0.22 -24.26
CA MET A 262 10.14 0.96 -25.16
C MET A 262 9.58 2.36 -25.30
N CYS A 263 10.42 3.39 -25.15
CA CYS A 263 10.01 4.74 -25.52
C CYS A 263 9.74 4.74 -27.03
N THR A 264 8.49 4.98 -27.43
CA THR A 264 8.11 5.14 -28.83
C THR A 264 8.07 6.60 -29.27
N VAL A 265 8.55 7.52 -28.43
CA VAL A 265 8.68 8.94 -28.72
C VAL A 265 9.97 9.21 -29.49
#